data_AF-A0A7C3J277-F1
#
_entry.id   AF-A0A7C3J277-F1
#
_cell.length_a   1.000
_cell.length_b   1.000
_cell.length_c   1.000
_cell.angle_alpha   90.00
_cell.angle_beta   90.00
_cell.angle_gamma   90.00
#
_symmetry.space_group_name_H-M   'P 1'
#
loop_
_entity.id
_entity.type
_entity.pdbx_description
1 polymer ?
#
loop_
_entity_poly.entity_id
_entity_poly.type
_entity_poly.pdbx_seq_one_letter_code
_entity_poly.pdbx_strand_id
1 'polypeptide(L)'
;MAKRRQKKSLKKLIDEAAREADKRVTSLGSPLVEELQQLVWHEDEIVIFSPDLVDLPSKVYKRMASGLKRRGFQVKKLKAIELRNDRLISVNRYLVGGKGVAEEAEVFAKMNNLSVILSI
;
A
#
# COMPACT_ATOMS: atom_id res chain seq x y z
N MET A 1 -30.49 44.37 18.39
CA MET A 1 -31.30 43.13 18.22
C MET A 1 -30.40 42.02 17.67
N ALA A 2 -29.91 41.12 18.52
CA ALA A 2 -29.08 40.00 18.07
C ALA A 2 -29.96 38.90 17.46
N LYS A 3 -29.79 38.61 16.17
CA LYS A 3 -30.49 37.51 15.46
C LYS A 3 -30.24 36.19 16.21
N ARG A 4 -31.27 35.63 16.84
CA ARG A 4 -31.24 34.28 17.43
C ARG A 4 -30.86 33.28 16.33
N ARG A 5 -29.62 32.80 16.33
CA ARG A 5 -29.20 31.65 15.52
C ARG A 5 -30.02 30.44 15.98
N GLN A 6 -30.97 30.01 15.16
CA GLN A 6 -31.71 28.77 15.37
C GLN A 6 -30.70 27.62 15.45
N LYS A 7 -30.67 26.91 16.58
CA LYS A 7 -29.84 25.71 16.76
C LYS A 7 -30.33 24.65 15.76
N LYS A 8 -29.54 24.37 14.72
CA LYS A 8 -29.76 23.19 13.86
C LYS A 8 -29.77 21.96 14.77
N SER A 9 -30.75 21.07 14.59
CA SER A 9 -30.80 19.82 15.37
C SER A 9 -29.59 18.95 15.05
N LEU A 10 -29.13 18.17 16.03
CA LEU A 10 -27.96 17.29 15.88
C LEU A 10 -28.11 16.37 14.65
N LYS A 11 -29.33 15.90 14.39
CA LYS A 11 -29.67 15.09 13.23
C LYS A 11 -29.44 15.83 11.90
N LYS A 12 -29.82 17.12 11.79
CA LYS A 12 -29.55 17.92 10.59
C LYS A 12 -28.06 18.12 10.37
N LEU A 13 -27.26 18.28 11.43
CA LEU A 13 -25.81 18.41 11.32
C LEU A 13 -25.17 17.10 10.85
N ILE A 14 -25.66 15.96 11.32
CA ILE A 14 -25.18 14.64 10.89
C ILE A 14 -25.58 14.37 9.43
N ASP A 15 -26.82 14.66 9.04
CA ASP A 15 -27.29 14.45 7.66
C ASP A 15 -26.58 15.39 6.66
N GLU A 16 -26.25 16.62 7.08
CA GLU A 16 -25.50 17.59 6.28
C GLU A 16 -24.03 17.16 6.14
N ALA A 17 -23.41 16.66 7.22
CA ALA A 17 -22.06 16.11 7.20
C ALA A 17 -21.96 14.80 6.37
N ALA A 18 -22.97 13.93 6.44
CA ALA A 18 -23.04 12.71 5.65
C ALA A 18 -23.20 13.01 4.15
N ARG A 19 -24.03 13.99 3.78
CA ARG A 19 -24.13 14.47 2.40
C ARG A 19 -22.86 15.14 1.90
N GLU A 20 -22.17 15.89 2.75
CA GLU A 20 -20.86 16.47 2.39
C GLU A 20 -19.78 15.39 2.23
N ALA A 21 -19.83 14.33 3.03
CA ALA A 21 -18.95 13.18 2.90
C ALA A 21 -19.23 12.38 1.63
N ASP A 22 -20.50 12.16 1.27
CA ASP A 22 -20.88 11.51 -0.01
C ASP A 22 -20.55 12.36 -1.23
N LYS A 23 -20.60 13.70 -1.10
CA LYS A 23 -20.15 14.62 -2.16
C LYS A 23 -18.64 14.63 -2.32
N ARG A 24 -17.88 14.24 -1.29
CA ARG A 24 -16.45 13.95 -1.38
C ARG A 24 -16.25 12.54 -1.97
N VAL A 25 -16.69 12.37 -3.22
CA VAL A 25 -16.06 11.39 -4.10
C VAL A 25 -14.62 11.88 -4.27
N THR A 26 -13.71 11.43 -3.40
CA THR A 26 -12.26 11.59 -3.62
C THR A 26 -11.83 10.57 -4.67
N SER A 27 -12.40 10.65 -5.87
CA SER A 27 -11.69 10.21 -7.04
C SER A 27 -10.52 11.18 -7.17
N LEU A 28 -9.32 10.69 -6.91
CA LEU A 28 -8.11 11.39 -7.30
C LEU A 28 -8.28 11.78 -8.77
N GLY A 29 -8.09 13.05 -9.13
CA GLY A 29 -8.15 13.45 -10.52
C GLY A 29 -7.11 12.67 -11.33
N SER A 30 -7.38 12.35 -12.60
CA SER A 30 -6.48 11.55 -13.45
C SER A 30 -5.00 11.94 -13.37
N PRO A 31 -4.60 13.24 -13.32
CA PRO A 31 -3.20 13.62 -13.18
C PRO A 31 -2.59 13.19 -11.84
N LEU A 32 -3.37 13.31 -10.75
CA LEU A 32 -2.96 12.88 -9.41
C LEU A 32 -2.94 11.35 -9.29
N VAL A 33 -3.80 10.64 -10.02
CA VAL A 33 -3.76 9.17 -10.12
C VAL A 33 -2.51 8.73 -10.85
N GLU A 34 -2.13 9.39 -11.94
CA GLU A 34 -0.92 9.08 -12.71
C GLU A 34 0.36 9.40 -11.92
N GLU A 35 0.42 10.55 -11.25
CA GLU A 35 1.54 10.90 -10.36
C GLU A 35 1.63 9.96 -9.15
N LEU A 36 0.50 9.53 -8.59
CA LEU A 36 0.48 8.53 -7.52
C LEU A 36 0.79 7.14 -8.05
N GLN A 37 0.40 6.76 -9.26
CA GLN A 37 0.78 5.46 -9.84
C GLN A 37 2.30 5.31 -9.91
N GLN A 38 3.05 6.40 -10.12
CA GLN A 38 4.51 6.39 -10.06
C GLN A 38 5.06 6.23 -8.63
N LEU A 39 4.29 6.60 -7.61
CA LEU A 39 4.67 6.57 -6.19
C LEU A 39 4.04 5.42 -5.40
N VAL A 40 3.17 4.64 -6.03
CA VAL A 40 2.37 3.60 -5.38
C VAL A 40 2.79 2.25 -5.91
N TRP A 41 3.38 1.45 -5.03
CA TRP A 41 3.67 0.06 -5.31
C TRP A 41 2.37 -0.72 -5.49
N HIS A 42 2.28 -1.52 -6.56
CA HIS A 42 1.14 -2.39 -6.76
C HIS A 42 1.19 -3.59 -5.79
N GLU A 43 0.00 -4.16 -5.52
CA GLU A 43 -0.22 -5.20 -4.51
C GLU A 43 0.67 -6.45 -4.67
N ASP A 44 1.12 -6.73 -5.90
CA ASP A 44 1.87 -7.93 -6.26
C ASP A 44 3.30 -7.63 -6.75
N GLU A 45 3.79 -6.41 -6.53
CA GLU A 45 5.14 -6.00 -6.95
C GLU A 45 6.18 -6.28 -5.88
N ILE A 46 7.15 -7.10 -6.25
CA ILE A 46 8.40 -7.27 -5.51
C ILE A 46 9.35 -6.16 -5.95
N VAL A 47 9.87 -5.40 -4.99
CA VAL A 47 10.84 -4.33 -5.29
C VAL A 47 12.22 -4.79 -4.85
N ILE A 48 13.16 -4.85 -5.79
CA ILE A 48 14.55 -5.20 -5.51
C ILE A 48 15.35 -3.90 -5.47
N PHE A 49 15.89 -3.57 -4.28
CA PHE A 49 16.77 -2.41 -4.09
C PHE A 49 18.23 -2.78 -4.30
N SER A 50 18.61 -4.00 -3.95
CA SER A 50 19.95 -4.54 -4.17
C SER A 50 19.92 -6.08 -4.11
N PRO A 51 21.00 -6.78 -4.49
CA PRO A 51 21.07 -8.24 -4.37
C PRO A 51 20.76 -8.77 -2.97
N ASP A 52 21.00 -7.94 -1.95
CA ASP A 52 20.88 -8.29 -0.54
C ASP A 52 19.71 -7.58 0.17
N LEU A 53 18.88 -6.84 -0.57
CA LEU A 53 17.76 -6.09 -0.01
C LEU A 53 16.56 -6.04 -0.95
N VAL A 54 15.45 -6.60 -0.50
CA VAL A 54 14.19 -6.70 -1.25
C VAL A 54 13.03 -6.25 -0.38
N ASP A 55 12.07 -5.53 -0.96
CA ASP A 55 10.79 -5.27 -0.34
C ASP A 55 9.70 -6.18 -0.94
N LEU A 56 9.05 -6.93 -0.04
CA LEU A 56 8.00 -7.89 -0.38
C LEU A 56 6.62 -7.38 0.07
N PRO A 57 5.60 -7.47 -0.78
CA PRO A 57 4.23 -7.23 -0.37
C PRO A 57 3.76 -8.31 0.61
N SER A 58 2.77 -7.98 1.46
CA SER A 58 2.33 -8.86 2.55
C SER A 58 1.98 -10.28 2.11
N LYS A 59 1.31 -10.41 0.96
CA LYS A 59 0.91 -11.71 0.40
C LYS A 59 2.12 -12.56 0.04
N VAL A 60 3.10 -11.97 -0.63
CA VAL A 60 4.34 -12.64 -1.04
C VAL A 60 5.16 -13.03 0.18
N TYR A 61 5.39 -12.10 1.11
CA TYR A 61 6.11 -12.38 2.34
C TYR A 61 5.51 -13.57 3.10
N LYS A 62 4.18 -13.62 3.28
CA LYS A 62 3.51 -14.73 3.99
C LYS A 62 3.78 -16.10 3.35
N ARG A 63 3.93 -16.16 2.03
CA ARG A 63 4.22 -17.41 1.30
C ARG A 63 5.71 -17.79 1.41
N MET A 64 6.60 -16.81 1.48
CA MET A 64 8.05 -17.03 1.58
C MET A 64 8.55 -17.13 3.03
N ALA A 65 7.78 -16.68 4.03
CA ALA A 65 8.22 -16.46 5.41
C ALA A 65 8.94 -17.65 6.04
N SER A 66 8.44 -18.87 5.82
CA SER A 66 9.06 -20.10 6.34
C SER A 66 10.45 -20.35 5.74
N GLY A 67 10.63 -20.12 4.43
CA GLY A 67 11.92 -20.24 3.75
C GLY A 67 12.89 -19.16 4.22
N LEU A 68 12.42 -17.91 4.29
CA LEU A 68 13.21 -16.77 4.72
C LEU A 68 13.75 -16.95 6.15
N LYS A 69 12.88 -17.39 7.08
CA LYS A 69 13.26 -17.64 8.47
C LYS A 69 14.29 -18.77 8.60
N ARG A 70 14.12 -19.86 7.85
CA ARG A 70 15.05 -21.02 7.89
C ARG A 70 16.45 -20.65 7.40
N ARG A 71 16.53 -19.77 6.40
CA ARG A 71 17.80 -19.32 5.80
C ARG A 71 18.43 -18.13 6.54
N GLY A 72 17.77 -17.61 7.58
CA GLY A 72 18.32 -16.57 8.45
C GLY A 72 18.24 -15.16 7.88
N PHE A 73 17.35 -14.89 6.92
CA PHE A 73 17.16 -13.53 6.40
C PHE A 73 16.59 -12.61 7.48
N GLN A 74 17.08 -11.37 7.50
CA GLN A 74 16.55 -10.32 8.36
C GLN A 74 15.27 -9.77 7.76
N VAL A 75 14.23 -9.62 8.58
CA VAL A 75 12.92 -9.12 8.11
C VAL A 75 12.49 -7.94 8.96
N LYS A 76 12.19 -6.82 8.30
CA LYS A 76 11.62 -5.62 8.91
C LYS A 76 10.24 -5.34 8.32
N LYS A 77 9.24 -5.23 9.19
CA LYS A 77 7.88 -4.86 8.80
C LYS A 77 7.78 -3.33 8.65
N LEU A 78 7.26 -2.88 7.52
CA LEU A 78 7.00 -1.49 7.19
C LEU A 78 5.51 -1.28 6.94
N LYS A 79 4.99 -0.10 7.30
CA LYS A 79 3.67 0.34 6.83
C LYS A 79 3.86 1.08 5.51
N ALA A 80 3.06 0.72 4.51
CA ALA A 80 3.02 1.38 3.21
C ALA A 80 1.57 1.74 2.86
N ILE A 81 1.40 2.55 1.82
CA ILE A 81 0.10 2.88 1.24
C ILE A 81 0.07 2.26 -0.16
N GLU A 82 -0.96 1.47 -0.45
CA GLU A 82 -1.22 0.90 -1.77
C GLU A 82 -2.51 1.48 -2.34
N LEU A 83 -2.57 1.66 -3.66
CA LEU A 83 -3.80 2.01 -4.39
C LEU A 83 -4.45 0.71 -4.83
N ARG A 84 -5.65 0.42 -4.31
CA ARG A 84 -6.45 -0.74 -4.71
C ARG A 84 -7.87 -0.30 -5.02
N ASN A 85 -8.36 -0.62 -6.21
CA ASN A 85 -9.70 -0.25 -6.68
C ASN A 85 -9.99 1.26 -6.45
N ASP A 86 -9.06 2.12 -6.89
CA ASP A 86 -9.10 3.58 -6.72
C ASP A 86 -9.17 4.08 -5.27
N ARG A 87 -8.78 3.25 -4.30
CA ARG A 87 -8.71 3.61 -2.89
C ARG A 87 -7.30 3.44 -2.35
N LEU A 88 -6.83 4.46 -1.63
CA LEU A 88 -5.60 4.38 -0.87
C LEU A 88 -5.86 3.59 0.41
N ILE A 89 -5.13 2.50 0.60
CA ILE A 89 -5.23 1.65 1.80
C ILE A 89 -3.87 1.50 2.46
N SER A 90 -3.86 1.50 3.80
CA SER A 90 -2.63 1.20 4.55
C SER A 90 -2.43 -0.31 4.61
N VAL A 91 -1.25 -0.75 4.17
CA VAL A 91 -0.86 -2.15 4.13
C VAL A 91 0.48 -2.35 4.85
N ASN A 92 0.83 -3.61 5.08
CA ASN A 92 2.16 -3.97 5.56
C ASN A 92 2.99 -4.47 4.39
N ARG A 93 4.22 -3.96 4.28
CA ARG A 93 5.26 -4.51 3.40
C ARG A 93 6.44 -4.96 4.26
N TYR A 94 7.26 -5.84 3.71
CA TYR A 94 8.32 -6.51 4.45
C TYR A 94 9.63 -6.31 3.72
N LEU A 95 10.51 -5.52 4.32
CA LEU A 95 11.87 -5.36 3.86
C LEU A 95 12.68 -6.56 4.36
N VAL A 96 13.23 -7.33 3.43
CA VAL A 96 13.98 -8.55 3.68
C VAL A 96 15.42 -8.31 3.25
N GLY A 97 16.35 -8.46 4.20
CA GLY A 97 17.77 -8.29 4.01
C GLY A 97 18.54 -9.60 4.20
N GLY A 98 19.51 -9.83 3.34
CA GLY A 98 20.45 -10.93 3.45
C GLY A 98 20.95 -11.42 2.11
N LYS A 99 22.08 -12.14 2.14
CA LYS A 99 22.82 -12.49 0.93
C LYS A 99 21.97 -13.32 -0.04
N GLY A 100 21.81 -12.84 -1.27
CA GLY A 100 21.09 -13.55 -2.34
C GLY A 100 19.55 -13.54 -2.20
N VAL A 101 19.00 -12.65 -1.38
CA VAL A 101 17.53 -12.53 -1.23
C VAL A 101 16.85 -12.10 -2.53
N ALA A 102 17.53 -11.31 -3.37
CA ALA A 102 17.02 -10.90 -4.69
C ALA A 102 16.78 -12.10 -5.59
N GLU A 103 17.74 -13.02 -5.69
CA GLU A 103 17.61 -14.24 -6.51
C GLU A 103 16.44 -15.11 -6.03
N GLU A 104 16.27 -15.27 -4.71
CA GLU A 104 15.11 -16.01 -4.17
C GLU A 104 13.78 -15.35 -4.52
N ALA A 105 13.73 -14.02 -4.44
CA ALA A 105 12.54 -13.26 -4.76
C ALA A 105 12.19 -13.33 -6.25
N GLU A 106 13.19 -13.27 -7.14
CA GLU A 106 13.03 -13.43 -8.59
C GLU A 106 12.54 -14.83 -8.97
N VAL A 107 13.15 -15.88 -8.39
CA VAL A 107 12.70 -17.26 -8.61
C VAL A 107 11.25 -17.43 -8.16
N PHE A 108 10.92 -16.91 -6.97
CA PHE A 108 9.55 -16.96 -6.46
C PHE A 108 8.57 -16.20 -7.36
N ALA A 109 8.96 -15.03 -7.86
CA ALA A 109 8.16 -14.23 -8.77
C ALA A 109 7.85 -14.99 -10.06
N LYS A 110 8.88 -15.57 -10.68
CA LYS A 110 8.75 -16.37 -11.91
C LYS A 110 7.84 -17.58 -11.73
N MET A 111 7.92 -18.27 -10.59
CA MET A 111 7.06 -19.42 -10.28
C MET A 111 5.58 -19.04 -10.05
N ASN A 112 5.31 -17.79 -9.67
CA ASN A 112 3.97 -17.32 -9.30
C ASN A 112 3.40 -16.25 -10.23
N ASN A 113 4.07 -15.97 -11.36
CA ASN A 113 3.71 -14.93 -12.32
C ASN A 113 3.52 -13.54 -11.67
N LEU A 114 4.46 -13.17 -10.78
CA LEU A 114 4.47 -11.88 -10.09
C LEU A 114 5.40 -10.88 -10.80
N SER A 115 5.11 -9.60 -10.64
CA SER A 115 5.91 -8.51 -11.20
C SER A 115 7.10 -8.18 -10.30
N VAL A 116 8.26 -7.95 -10.90
CA VAL A 116 9.48 -7.53 -10.21
C VAL A 116 9.89 -6.16 -10.74
N ILE A 117 10.10 -5.22 -9.82
CA ILE A 117 10.63 -3.89 -10.11
C ILE A 117 12.06 -3.81 -9.59
N LEU A 118 12.98 -3.42 -10.46
CA LEU A 118 14.34 -3.06 -10.09
C LEU A 118 14.35 -1.57 -9.76
N SER A 119 14.58 -1.23 -8.49
CA SER A 119 14.77 0.15 -8.05
C SER A 119 16.26 0.47 -8.14
N ILE A 120 16.71 0.95 -9.30
CA ILE A 120 18.09 1.39 -9.56
C ILE A 120 18.34 2.75 -8.89
#